data_AF-A0A957LIB6-F1
#
_entry.id   AF-A0A957LIB6-F1
#
_cell.length_a   1.000
_cell.length_b   1.000
_cell.length_c   1.000
_cell.angle_alpha   90.00
_cell.angle_beta   90.00
_cell.angle_gamma   90.00
#
_symmetry.space_group_name_H-M   'P 1'
#
loop_
_entity.id
_entity.type
_entity.pdbx_description
1 polymer ?
#
loop_
_entity_poly.entity_id
_entity_poly.type
_entity_poly.pdbx_seq_one_letter_code
_entity_poly.pdbx_strand_id
1 'polypeptide(L)' 'MTNDWLDDDKFHDECGVFAVYAPGREVGRMTFFGLHALQHRGQESAGIATYDGRSTHMHKGMGLV' A
#
# COMPACT_ATOMS: atom_id res chain seq x y z
N MET A 1 7.07 17.74 34.42
CA MET A 1 6.47 18.14 33.14
C MET A 1 7.55 18.04 32.09
N THR A 2 7.82 16.83 31.62
CA THR A 2 8.77 16.56 30.53
C THR A 2 8.09 16.95 29.21
N ASN A 3 8.84 17.64 28.36
CA ASN A 3 8.37 18.28 27.14
C ASN A 3 8.08 17.25 26.05
N ASP A 4 6.82 16.82 25.98
CA ASP A 4 6.24 15.80 25.08
C ASP A 4 6.24 16.20 23.58
N TRP A 5 6.49 17.48 23.29
CA TRP A 5 6.36 18.07 21.94
C TRP A 5 7.52 17.79 20.96
N LEU A 6 8.49 16.95 21.34
CA LEU A 6 9.64 16.59 20.48
C LEU A 6 9.56 15.14 19.96
N ASP A 7 8.60 14.33 20.42
CA ASP A 7 8.54 12.89 20.11
C ASP A 7 7.58 12.50 18.97
N ASP A 8 6.82 13.46 18.42
CA ASP A 8 5.83 13.25 17.35
C ASP A 8 6.42 13.31 15.92
N ASP A 9 7.73 13.58 15.79
CA ASP A 9 8.45 13.62 14.50
C ASP A 9 9.11 12.26 14.17
N LYS A 10 8.60 11.17 14.76
CA LYS A 10 9.06 9.79 14.50
C LYS A 10 8.33 9.23 13.27
N PHE A 11 9.02 8.39 12.50
CA PHE A 11 8.37 7.53 11.50
C PHE A 11 7.32 6.67 12.22
N HIS A 12 6.05 7.03 12.09
CA HIS A 12 4.96 6.14 12.48
C HIS A 12 4.90 5.06 11.39
N ASP A 13 5.13 3.81 11.76
CA ASP A 13 4.94 2.63 10.91
C ASP A 13 3.45 2.48 10.57
N GLU A 14 2.97 3.36 9.69
CA GLU A 14 1.60 3.38 9.20
C GLU A 14 1.55 2.73 7.82
N CYS A 15 0.89 1.58 7.71
CA CYS A 15 0.74 0.88 6.44
C CYS A 15 0.25 1.79 5.30
N GLY A 16 0.83 1.66 4.11
CA GLY A 16 0.38 2.35 2.91
C GLY A 16 -0.81 1.67 2.25
N VAL A 17 -1.79 2.45 1.77
CA VAL A 17 -2.93 1.96 0.98
C VAL A 17 -3.01 2.70 -0.35
N PHE A 18 -3.22 1.95 -1.44
CA PHE A 18 -3.45 2.49 -2.77
C PHE A 18 -4.64 1.79 -3.43
N ALA A 19 -5.50 2.56 -4.10
CA ALA A 19 -6.61 2.04 -4.87
C ALA A 19 -6.80 2.85 -6.17
N VAL A 20 -7.19 2.17 -7.24
CA VAL A 20 -7.46 2.79 -8.54
C VAL A 20 -8.65 2.13 -9.20
N TYR A 21 -9.55 2.96 -9.75
CA TYR A 21 -10.63 2.52 -10.63
C TYR A 21 -10.39 3.10 -12.03
N ALA A 22 -10.15 2.22 -12.99
CA ALA A 22 -9.83 2.61 -14.36
C ALA A 22 -10.33 1.55 -15.35
N PRO A 23 -11.58 1.65 -15.82
CA PRO A 23 -12.16 0.73 -16.79
C PRO A 23 -11.30 0.61 -18.06
N GLY A 24 -11.09 -0.61 -18.54
CA GLY A 24 -10.28 -0.88 -19.74
C GLY A 24 -8.77 -0.70 -19.58
N ARG A 25 -8.27 -0.53 -18.34
CA ARG A 25 -6.84 -0.39 -18.03
C ARG A 25 -6.36 -1.54 -17.12
N GLU A 26 -5.04 -1.79 -17.12
CA GLU A 26 -4.39 -2.79 -16.27
C GLU A 26 -4.24 -2.27 -14.84
N VAL A 27 -5.33 -2.31 -14.06
CA VAL A 27 -5.37 -1.80 -12.68
C VAL A 27 -4.38 -2.50 -11.73
N GLY A 28 -4.08 -3.78 -11.96
CA GLY A 28 -3.09 -4.51 -11.14
C GLY A 28 -1.70 -3.88 -11.19
N ARG A 29 -1.21 -3.53 -12.38
CA ARG A 29 0.09 -2.87 -12.58
C ARG A 29 0.11 -1.45 -12.01
N MET A 30 -0.98 -0.72 -12.16
CA MET A 30 -1.09 0.62 -11.56
C MET A 30 -1.07 0.55 -10.03
N THR A 31 -1.76 -0.42 -9.44
CA THR A 31 -1.71 -0.66 -7.99
C THR A 31 -0.33 -1.06 -7.52
N PHE A 32 0.40 -1.90 -8.27
CA PHE A 32 1.79 -2.24 -7.98
C PHE A 32 2.67 -0.99 -7.89
N PHE A 33 2.65 -0.11 -8.90
CA PHE A 33 3.46 1.10 -8.88
C PHE A 33 3.03 2.10 -7.79
N GLY A 34 1.72 2.18 -7.52
CA GLY A 34 1.19 2.98 -6.42
C GLY A 34 1.69 2.52 -5.05
N LEU A 35 1.65 1.21 -4.78
CA LEU A 35 2.19 0.62 -3.56
C LEU A 35 3.72 0.75 -3.48
N HIS A 36 4.43 0.58 -4.61
CA HIS A 36 5.89 0.76 -4.67
C HIS A 36 6.30 2.19 -4.28
N ALA A 37 5.56 3.21 -4.75
CA ALA A 37 5.78 4.59 -4.34
C ALA A 37 5.56 4.80 -2.82
N LEU A 38 4.69 3.98 -2.20
CA LEU A 38 4.40 3.99 -0.77
C LEU A 38 5.27 3.03 0.06
N GLN A 39 6.26 2.35 -0.53
CA GLN A 39 7.06 1.33 0.17
C GLN A 39 7.78 1.87 1.42
N HIS A 40 8.06 3.17 1.47
CA HIS A 40 8.63 3.85 2.63
C HIS A 40 7.72 3.85 3.87
N ARG A 41 6.44 3.44 3.73
CA ARG A 41 5.44 3.33 4.80
C ARG A 41 5.31 1.94 5.40
N GLY A 42 5.97 0.94 4.84
CA GLY A 42 5.93 -0.42 5.37
C GLY A 42 6.65 -1.38 4.44
N GLN A 43 7.50 -2.24 4.99
CA GLN A 43 8.37 -3.15 4.22
C GLN A 43 8.18 -4.63 4.61
N GLU A 44 7.27 -4.90 5.54
CA GLU A 44 7.08 -6.23 6.11
C GLU A 44 6.24 -7.14 5.22
N SER A 45 5.22 -6.58 4.56
CA SER A 45 4.31 -7.33 3.67
C SER A 45 3.62 -6.41 2.67
N ALA A 46 3.09 -6.99 1.60
CA ALA A 46 2.30 -6.31 0.60
C ALA A 46 1.19 -7.21 0.05
N GLY A 47 0.16 -6.60 -0.54
CA GLY A 47 -0.90 -7.32 -1.22
C GLY A 47 -1.68 -6.46 -2.20
N ILE A 48 -2.16 -7.08 -3.27
CA ILE A 48 -2.96 -6.47 -4.33
C ILE A 48 -4.19 -7.34 -4.55
N ALA A 49 -5.36 -6.71 -4.62
CA ALA A 49 -6.59 -7.32 -5.09
C ALA A 49 -7.16 -6.52 -6.27
N THR A 50 -7.62 -7.22 -7.30
CA THR A 50 -8.28 -6.63 -8.47
C THR A 50 -9.61 -7.33 -8.73
N TYR A 51 -10.54 -6.64 -9.41
CA TYR A 51 -11.83 -7.19 -9.80
C TYR A 51 -12.06 -6.96 -11.29
N ASP A 52 -12.43 -8.03 -12.01
CA ASP A 52 -12.61 -8.01 -13.47
C ASP A 52 -14.08 -7.86 -13.91
N GLY A 53 -15.01 -7.62 -12.98
CA GLY A 53 -16.45 -7.61 -13.25
C GLY A 53 -17.14 -8.95 -13.01
N ARG A 54 -16.38 -10.02 -12.75
CA ARG A 54 -16.91 -11.36 -12.48
C ARG A 54 -16.26 -12.01 -11.25
N SER A 55 -14.95 -11.85 -11.10
CA SER A 55 -14.16 -12.49 -10.06
C SER A 55 -13.11 -11.54 -9.49
N THR A 56 -12.74 -11.81 -8.24
CA THR A 56 -11.67 -11.09 -7.54
C THR A 56 -10.38 -11.90 -7.63
N HIS A 57 -9.30 -11.26 -8.07
CA HIS A 57 -7.95 -11.83 -8.11
C HIS A 57 -7.14 -11.20 -6.99
N MET A 58 -6.45 -12.01 -6.20
CA MET A 58 -5.67 -11.53 -5.05
C MET A 58 -4.29 -12.19 -5.00
N HIS A 59 -3.28 -11.38 -4.71
CA HIS A 59 -1.95 -11.83 -4.37
C HIS A 59 -1.45 -11.06 -3.15
N LYS A 60 -0.92 -11.76 -2.14
CA LYS A 60 -0.33 -11.15 -0.95
C LYS A 60 0.82 -11.99 -0.42
N GLY A 61 1.80 -11.35 0.20
CA GLY A 61 2.97 -12.03 0.74
C GLY A 61 3.77 -11.17 1.71
N MET A 62 4.70 -11.81 2.40
CA MET A 62 5.72 -11.12 3.19
C MET A 62 6.80 -10.55 2.27
N GLY A 63 7.41 -9.46 2.70
CA GLY A 63 8.43 -8.73 1.95
C GLY A 63 7.88 -7.54 1.17
N LEU A 64 8.72 -7.03 0.27
CA LEU A 64 8.45 -5.86 -0.55
C LEU A 64 7.40 -6.14 -1.64
N VAL A 65 6.88 -5.05 -2.23
CA VAL A 65 5.93 -5.05 -3.36
C VAL A 65 6.53 -5.67 -4.61
#